data_AF-A0A7E4W8V3-F1
#
_entry.id   AF-A0A7E4W8V3-F1
#
_cell.length_a   1.000
_cell.length_b   1.000
_cell.length_c   1.000
_cell.angle_alpha   90.00
_cell.angle_beta   90.00
_cell.angle_gamma   90.00
#
_symmetry.space_group_name_H-M   'P 1'
#
loop_
_entity.id
_entity.type
_entity.pdbx_description
1 polymer ?
#
loop_
_entity_poly.entity_id
_entity_poly.type
_entity_poly.pdbx_seq_one_letter_code
_entity_poly.pdbx_strand_id
1 'polypeptide(L)'
;MLRAVSSLIPRRFLATQVAQSTSAEPELDKLFKKIEIEVRGHDKAVLQSYMTFVHNACNQLDITATPTENLPYVRWVQPLLRSKFAHKKYKLHYETRTHIKKCSVVNVTGSTSSTLLEYLQRQVPEGVAMKVTYEEICAFPETIQPKGNV
;
A
#
# COMPACT_ATOMS: atom_id res chain seq x y z
N MET A 1 10.26 1.76 69.36
CA MET A 1 9.91 0.73 68.37
C MET A 1 9.69 1.40 67.01
N LEU A 2 10.54 1.00 66.04
CA LEU A 2 10.36 0.96 64.58
C LEU A 2 10.17 2.27 63.76
N ARG A 3 11.28 2.71 63.18
CA ARG A 3 11.37 3.61 62.01
C ARG A 3 11.02 2.83 60.73
N ALA A 4 10.10 3.34 59.92
CA ALA A 4 9.87 2.86 58.55
C ALA A 4 10.83 3.59 57.59
N VAL A 5 11.77 2.86 57.01
CA VAL A 5 12.63 3.31 55.91
C VAL A 5 12.01 2.75 54.63
N SER A 6 11.32 3.59 53.85
CA SER A 6 10.87 3.22 52.50
C SER A 6 11.98 3.55 51.51
N SER A 7 12.65 2.52 51.00
CA SER A 7 13.70 2.60 49.99
C SER A 7 13.18 3.23 48.68
N LEU A 8 13.77 4.35 48.28
CA LEU A 8 13.68 4.90 46.93
C LEU A 8 14.40 3.95 45.96
N ILE A 9 13.63 3.27 45.12
CA ILE A 9 14.17 2.48 44.00
C ILE A 9 14.32 3.42 42.81
N PRO A 10 15.53 3.66 42.28
CA PRO A 10 15.67 4.42 41.05
C PRO A 10 15.21 3.55 39.87
N ARG A 11 14.18 4.01 39.15
CA ARG A 11 13.84 3.47 37.82
C ARG A 11 15.01 3.79 36.89
N ARG A 12 15.85 2.78 36.62
CA ARG A 12 16.82 2.82 35.52
C ARG A 12 16.07 2.95 34.21
N PHE A 13 16.06 4.16 33.65
CA PHE A 13 15.75 4.38 32.25
C PHE A 13 16.90 3.78 31.43
N LEU A 14 16.68 2.61 30.82
CA LEU A 14 17.57 2.07 29.81
C LEU A 14 17.39 2.92 28.55
N ALA A 15 18.27 3.90 28.37
CA ALA A 15 18.43 4.57 27.09
C ALA A 15 19.12 3.59 26.14
N THR A 16 18.35 3.00 25.22
CA THR A 16 18.91 2.28 24.07
C THR A 16 19.63 3.31 23.20
N GLN A 17 20.96 3.35 23.28
CA GLN A 17 21.76 4.09 22.31
C GLN A 17 21.74 3.31 20.99
N VAL A 18 21.06 3.87 19.99
CA VAL A 18 21.16 3.43 18.61
C VAL A 18 22.55 3.80 18.13
N ALA A 19 23.43 2.80 18.02
CA ALA A 19 24.75 2.97 17.43
C ALA A 19 24.58 3.34 15.94
N GLN A 20 24.83 4.61 15.60
CA GLN A 20 24.96 5.04 14.22
C GLN A 20 26.35 4.63 13.72
N SER A 21 26.40 3.59 12.89
CA SER A 21 27.58 3.20 12.14
C SER A 21 27.86 4.24 11.04
N THR A 22 28.80 5.14 11.30
CA THR A 22 29.31 6.15 10.36
C THR A 22 30.40 5.56 9.46
N SER A 23 30.01 4.84 8.41
CA SER A 23 30.87 4.52 7.25
C SER A 23 30.05 3.95 6.08
N ALA A 24 28.92 4.58 5.74
CA ALA A 24 28.13 4.20 4.58
C ALA A 24 28.22 5.31 3.54
N GLU A 25 28.69 4.99 2.33
CA GLU A 25 28.36 5.77 1.13
C GLU A 25 26.85 6.12 1.19
N PRO A 26 26.44 7.35 0.88
CA PRO A 26 25.02 7.70 0.93
C PRO A 26 24.25 6.77 -0.02
N GLU A 27 23.36 5.95 0.53
CA GLU A 27 22.48 5.10 -0.27
C GLU A 27 21.67 6.00 -1.19
N LEU A 28 21.88 5.85 -2.51
CA LEU A 28 21.17 6.64 -3.50
C LEU A 28 19.67 6.30 -3.45
N ASP A 29 18.82 7.32 -3.58
CA ASP A 29 17.38 7.11 -3.56
C ASP A 29 16.93 6.25 -4.75
N LYS A 30 15.96 5.39 -4.51
CA LYS A 30 15.37 4.55 -5.56
C LYS A 30 14.56 5.44 -6.50
N LEU A 31 14.55 5.13 -7.79
CA LEU A 31 13.75 5.85 -8.76
C LEU A 31 12.69 4.93 -9.34
N PHE A 32 11.44 5.38 -9.35
CA PHE A 32 10.33 4.66 -9.94
C PHE A 32 9.88 5.37 -11.21
N LYS A 33 9.85 4.63 -12.32
CA LYS A 33 9.26 5.11 -13.57
C LYS A 33 7.77 5.32 -13.39
N LYS A 34 7.13 4.34 -12.75
CA LYS A 34 5.69 4.31 -12.55
C LYS A 34 5.36 3.53 -11.28
N ILE A 35 4.38 4.00 -10.54
CA ILE A 35 3.76 3.27 -9.44
C ILE A 35 2.29 3.11 -9.76
N GLU A 36 1.85 1.88 -9.92
CA GLU A 36 0.44 1.58 -10.18
C GLU A 36 -0.30 1.32 -8.87
N ILE A 37 -1.37 2.08 -8.66
CA ILE A 37 -2.25 1.94 -7.49
C ILE A 37 -3.58 1.37 -7.98
N GLU A 38 -3.86 0.13 -7.59
CA GLU A 38 -5.09 -0.58 -7.90
C GLU A 38 -5.92 -0.73 -6.62
N VAL A 39 -7.15 -0.22 -6.65
CA VAL A 39 -8.09 -0.32 -5.54
C VAL A 39 -9.26 -1.22 -5.91
N ARG A 40 -9.63 -2.10 -4.99
CA ARG A 40 -10.68 -3.10 -5.15
C ARG A 40 -11.68 -2.95 -4.04
N GLY A 41 -12.96 -2.97 -4.34
CA GLY A 41 -14.02 -2.86 -3.34
C GLY A 41 -15.38 -3.26 -3.88
N HIS A 42 -16.35 -3.40 -2.98
CA HIS A 42 -17.72 -3.79 -3.34
C HIS A 42 -18.60 -2.59 -3.74
N ASP A 43 -18.37 -1.42 -3.13
CA ASP A 43 -19.12 -0.21 -3.44
C ASP A 43 -18.37 0.69 -4.43
N LYS A 44 -19.03 1.06 -5.53
CA LYS A 44 -18.48 1.97 -6.55
C LYS A 44 -18.33 3.40 -6.06
N ALA A 45 -19.24 3.86 -5.20
CA ALA A 45 -19.26 5.24 -4.73
C ALA A 45 -18.04 5.50 -3.83
N VAL A 46 -17.77 4.58 -2.90
CA VAL A 46 -16.57 4.61 -2.04
C VAL A 46 -15.30 4.63 -2.90
N LEU A 47 -15.18 3.73 -3.89
CA LEU A 47 -14.01 3.71 -4.78
C LEU A 47 -13.86 5.00 -5.60
N GLN A 48 -14.95 5.65 -6.01
CA GLN A 48 -14.89 6.94 -6.69
C GLN A 48 -14.37 8.04 -5.76
N SER A 49 -14.94 8.13 -4.55
CA SER A 49 -14.53 9.14 -3.57
C SER A 49 -13.05 9.00 -3.18
N TYR A 50 -12.59 7.75 -2.99
CA TYR A 50 -11.19 7.48 -2.66
C TYR A 50 -10.26 7.82 -3.83
N MET A 51 -10.65 7.54 -5.07
CA MET A 51 -9.86 7.96 -6.24
C MET A 51 -9.78 9.47 -6.39
N THR A 52 -10.86 10.20 -6.13
CA THR A 52 -10.82 11.67 -6.09
C THR A 52 -9.89 12.19 -5.00
N PHE A 53 -9.90 11.56 -3.81
CA PHE A 53 -8.94 11.87 -2.74
C PHE A 53 -7.49 11.65 -3.17
N VAL A 54 -7.18 10.51 -3.80
CA VAL A 54 -5.83 10.20 -4.32
C VAL A 54 -5.38 11.26 -5.33
N HIS A 55 -6.24 11.63 -6.28
CA HIS A 55 -5.93 12.69 -7.25
C HIS A 55 -5.68 14.04 -6.58
N ASN A 56 -6.50 14.42 -5.61
CA ASN A 56 -6.30 15.67 -4.87
C ASN A 56 -4.98 15.68 -4.09
N ALA A 57 -4.60 14.55 -3.49
CA ALA A 57 -3.32 14.42 -2.79
C ALA A 57 -2.13 14.55 -3.76
N CYS A 58 -2.20 13.89 -4.93
CA CYS A 58 -1.16 14.01 -5.95
C CYS A 58 -1.05 15.44 -6.49
N ASN A 59 -2.19 16.10 -6.76
CA ASN A 59 -2.22 17.49 -7.24
C ASN A 59 -1.61 18.46 -6.23
N GLN A 60 -1.85 18.26 -4.92
CA GLN A 60 -1.31 19.12 -3.88
C GLN A 60 0.20 18.96 -3.66
N LEU A 61 0.74 17.79 -4.02
CA LEU A 61 2.16 17.46 -3.95
C LEU A 61 2.88 17.70 -5.29
N ASP A 62 2.19 18.25 -6.29
CA ASP A 62 2.68 18.48 -7.66
C ASP A 62 3.23 17.21 -8.33
N ILE A 63 2.62 16.05 -8.05
CA ILE A 63 3.00 14.76 -8.59
C ILE A 63 2.11 14.43 -9.80
N THR A 64 2.73 14.00 -10.91
CA THR A 64 1.99 13.66 -12.12
C THR A 64 1.26 12.33 -11.98
N ALA A 65 -0.07 12.39 -11.90
CA ALA A 65 -0.95 11.22 -11.85
C ALA A 65 -1.70 11.02 -13.18
N THR A 66 -1.80 9.76 -13.60
CA THR A 66 -2.61 9.31 -14.74
C THR A 66 -4.08 9.27 -14.34
N PRO A 67 -5.03 9.64 -15.22
CA PRO A 67 -6.47 9.55 -14.93
C PRO A 67 -6.89 8.15 -14.46
N THR A 68 -7.96 8.09 -13.67
CA THR A 68 -8.48 6.82 -13.15
C THR A 68 -9.05 5.97 -14.27
N GLU A 69 -8.52 4.76 -14.41
CA GLU A 69 -9.03 3.72 -15.30
C GLU A 69 -10.00 2.82 -14.51
N ASN A 70 -11.18 2.57 -15.08
CA ASN A 70 -12.14 1.61 -14.54
C ASN A 70 -11.89 0.24 -15.19
N LEU A 71 -11.45 -0.73 -14.39
CA LEU A 71 -11.21 -2.09 -14.85
C LEU A 71 -12.51 -2.93 -14.81
N PRO A 72 -12.61 -4.00 -15.62
CA PRO A 72 -13.77 -4.88 -15.61
C PRO A 72 -13.95 -5.46 -14.20
N TYR A 73 -15.18 -5.38 -13.69
CA TYR A 73 -15.49 -5.90 -12.37
C TYR A 73 -15.53 -7.42 -12.36
N VAL A 74 -15.14 -8.01 -11.24
CA VAL A 74 -15.19 -9.46 -11.04
C VAL A 74 -16.52 -9.81 -10.39
N ARG A 75 -17.29 -10.68 -11.05
CA ARG A 75 -18.53 -11.25 -10.53
C ARG A 75 -18.26 -12.67 -10.06
N TRP A 76 -18.52 -12.94 -8.78
CA TRP A 76 -18.46 -14.28 -8.23
C TRP A 76 -19.84 -14.71 -7.76
N VAL A 77 -20.33 -15.86 -8.25
CA VAL A 77 -21.66 -16.38 -7.93
C VAL A 77 -21.52 -17.72 -7.24
N GLN A 78 -21.99 -17.82 -5.99
CA GLN A 78 -22.01 -19.06 -5.22
C GLN A 78 -23.45 -19.59 -5.09
N PRO A 79 -23.78 -20.73 -5.71
CA PRO A 79 -25.06 -21.39 -5.51
C PRO A 79 -25.06 -22.22 -4.22
N LEU A 80 -26.00 -21.96 -3.32
CA LEU A 80 -26.26 -22.74 -2.11
C LEU A 80 -27.62 -23.45 -2.22
N LEU A 81 -27.79 -24.59 -1.55
CA LEU A 81 -29.12 -25.19 -1.39
C LEU A 81 -30.00 -24.29 -0.53
N ARG A 82 -31.25 -24.08 -0.95
CA ARG A 82 -32.23 -23.32 -0.15
C ARG A 82 -32.74 -24.12 1.06
N SER A 83 -32.81 -25.45 0.92
CA SER A 83 -33.26 -26.37 1.98
C SER A 83 -32.09 -26.94 2.76
N LYS A 84 -32.35 -27.31 4.02
CA LYS A 84 -31.42 -28.06 4.88
C LYS A 84 -31.15 -29.48 4.37
N PHE A 85 -32.12 -30.14 3.73
CA PHE A 85 -31.97 -31.54 3.26
C PHE A 85 -32.68 -31.80 1.92
N ALA A 86 -32.04 -32.65 1.09
CA ALA A 86 -32.56 -33.37 -0.09
C ALA A 86 -33.40 -32.59 -1.14
N HIS A 87 -33.07 -31.33 -1.42
CA HIS A 87 -33.76 -30.52 -2.45
C HIS A 87 -32.80 -29.86 -3.46
N LYS A 88 -32.10 -30.69 -4.27
CA LYS A 88 -31.04 -30.25 -5.22
C LYS A 88 -31.51 -29.24 -6.28
N LYS A 89 -32.78 -29.28 -6.67
CA LYS A 89 -33.37 -28.37 -7.68
C LYS A 89 -33.50 -26.93 -7.17
N TYR A 90 -33.71 -26.74 -5.87
CA TYR A 90 -33.97 -25.41 -5.30
C TYR A 90 -32.69 -24.83 -4.71
N LYS A 91 -32.04 -23.97 -5.50
CA LYS A 91 -30.79 -23.27 -5.12
C LYS A 91 -31.01 -21.77 -4.97
N LEU A 92 -30.26 -21.17 -4.07
CA LEU A 92 -30.12 -19.73 -3.89
C LEU A 92 -28.76 -19.30 -4.45
N HIS A 93 -28.74 -18.24 -5.25
CA HIS A 93 -27.51 -17.72 -5.84
C HIS A 93 -27.10 -16.46 -5.08
N TYR A 94 -25.99 -16.53 -4.36
CA TYR A 94 -25.35 -15.36 -3.78
C TYR A 94 -24.36 -14.78 -4.79
N GLU A 95 -24.35 -13.45 -4.93
CA GLU A 95 -23.44 -12.74 -5.82
C GLU A 95 -22.56 -11.80 -5.01
N THR A 96 -21.25 -11.87 -5.25
CA THR A 96 -20.26 -10.91 -4.79
C THR A 96 -19.70 -10.17 -6.00
N ARG A 97 -19.79 -8.83 -6.00
CA ARG A 97 -19.25 -7.96 -7.05
C ARG A 97 -18.03 -7.24 -6.53
N THR A 98 -16.91 -7.35 -7.21
CA THR A 98 -15.68 -6.61 -6.87
C THR A 98 -15.36 -5.65 -8.00
N HIS A 99 -15.53 -4.36 -7.73
CA HIS A 99 -15.18 -3.28 -8.63
C HIS A 99 -13.71 -2.92 -8.45
N ILE A 100 -13.05 -2.60 -9.56
CA ILE A 100 -11.62 -2.36 -9.59
C ILE A 100 -11.39 -1.03 -10.30
N LYS A 101 -10.62 -0.14 -9.66
CA LYS A 101 -10.14 1.10 -10.25
C LYS A 101 -8.65 1.16 -10.15
N LYS A 102 -8.01 1.75 -11.14
CA LYS A 102 -6.55 1.87 -11.22
C LYS A 102 -6.19 3.31 -11.52
N CYS A 103 -5.15 3.81 -10.87
CA CYS A 103 -4.45 5.03 -11.27
C CYS A 103 -2.94 4.76 -11.24
N SER A 104 -2.17 5.67 -11.81
CA SER A 104 -0.72 5.52 -11.86
C SER A 104 -0.02 6.83 -11.62
N VAL A 105 1.00 6.79 -10.78
CA VAL A 105 1.88 7.90 -10.48
C VAL A 105 3.16 7.72 -11.29
N VAL A 106 3.64 8.77 -11.96
CA VAL A 106 4.75 8.69 -12.91
C VAL A 106 5.93 9.52 -12.42
N ASN A 107 7.16 9.03 -12.66
CA ASN A 107 8.43 9.71 -12.36
C ASN A 107 8.55 10.17 -10.89
N VAL A 108 8.62 9.22 -9.96
CA VAL A 108 8.73 9.51 -8.52
C VAL A 108 9.94 8.86 -7.89
N THR A 109 10.49 9.52 -6.87
CA THR A 109 11.60 8.99 -6.06
C THR A 109 11.10 8.06 -4.95
N GLY A 110 12.01 7.30 -4.36
CA GLY A 110 11.73 6.33 -3.31
C GLY A 110 11.17 6.99 -2.07
N SER A 111 11.86 8.01 -1.57
CA SER A 111 11.41 8.83 -0.44
C SER A 111 10.02 9.44 -0.64
N THR A 112 9.77 10.04 -1.82
CA THR A 112 8.47 10.65 -2.17
C THR A 112 7.37 9.61 -2.26
N SER A 113 7.64 8.46 -2.88
CA SER A 113 6.66 7.38 -2.97
C SER A 113 6.32 6.78 -1.62
N SER A 114 7.30 6.62 -0.74
CA SER A 114 7.10 6.10 0.62
C SER A 114 6.17 7.01 1.43
N THR A 115 6.43 8.31 1.42
CA THR A 115 5.62 9.29 2.16
C THR A 115 4.21 9.44 1.59
N LEU A 116 4.07 9.44 0.25
CA LEU A 116 2.77 9.44 -0.41
C LEU A 116 1.97 8.17 -0.07
N LEU A 117 2.59 6.99 -0.21
CA LEU A 117 1.90 5.72 0.03
C LEU A 117 1.52 5.57 1.50
N GLU A 118 2.34 6.04 2.43
CA GLU A 118 2.01 6.09 3.85
C GLU A 118 0.75 6.94 4.09
N TYR A 119 0.65 8.12 3.47
CA TYR A 119 -0.54 8.98 3.57
C TYR A 119 -1.78 8.31 2.98
N LEU A 120 -1.67 7.70 1.80
CA LEU A 120 -2.79 7.00 1.16
C LEU A 120 -3.22 5.77 1.96
N GLN A 121 -2.28 4.91 2.36
CA GLN A 121 -2.55 3.66 3.07
C GLN A 121 -3.28 3.89 4.40
N ARG A 122 -2.96 4.98 5.11
CA ARG A 122 -3.65 5.35 6.35
C ARG A 122 -5.12 5.71 6.17
N GLN A 123 -5.51 6.12 4.96
CA GLN A 123 -6.87 6.59 4.64
C GLN A 123 -7.65 5.60 3.79
N VAL A 124 -7.18 4.35 3.65
CA VAL A 124 -7.91 3.31 2.92
C VAL A 124 -9.23 3.01 3.65
N PRO A 125 -10.39 3.20 3.00
CA PRO A 125 -11.69 2.96 3.62
C PRO A 125 -11.93 1.47 3.91
N GLU A 126 -12.84 1.21 4.84
CA GLU A 126 -13.27 -0.14 5.17
C GLU A 126 -13.84 -0.87 3.93
N GLY A 127 -13.52 -2.15 3.79
CA GLY A 127 -13.98 -2.95 2.65
C GLY A 127 -13.32 -2.60 1.30
N VAL A 128 -12.28 -1.75 1.30
CA VAL A 128 -11.42 -1.49 0.14
C VAL A 128 -10.06 -2.13 0.36
N ALA A 129 -9.60 -2.88 -0.63
CA ALA A 129 -8.24 -3.40 -0.69
C ALA A 129 -7.42 -2.60 -1.69
N MET A 130 -6.17 -2.31 -1.34
CA MET A 130 -5.24 -1.61 -2.21
C MET A 130 -4.06 -2.52 -2.58
N LYS A 131 -3.75 -2.59 -3.87
CA LYS A 131 -2.57 -3.25 -4.43
C LYS A 131 -1.69 -2.18 -5.06
N VAL A 132 -0.42 -2.18 -4.70
CA VAL A 132 0.58 -1.28 -5.25
C VAL A 132 1.59 -2.10 -6.05
N THR A 133 1.84 -1.71 -7.30
CA THR A 133 2.85 -2.32 -8.17
C THR A 133 3.92 -1.28 -8.48
N TYR A 134 5.19 -1.63 -8.26
CA TYR A 134 6.32 -0.74 -8.46
C TYR A 134 7.06 -1.07 -9.75
N GLU A 135 7.32 -0.06 -10.58
CA GLU A 135 8.23 -0.15 -11.73
C GLU A 135 9.50 0.65 -11.44
N GLU A 136 10.52 -0.03 -10.91
CA GLU A 136 11.82 0.54 -10.56
C GLU A 136 12.69 0.80 -11.80
N ILE A 137 13.43 1.91 -11.79
CA ILE A 137 14.47 2.22 -12.76
C ILE A 137 15.79 1.77 -12.15
N CYS A 138 16.36 0.70 -12.71
CA CYS A 138 17.64 0.16 -12.28
C CYS A 138 18.68 0.30 -13.40
N ALA A 139 19.94 0.53 -13.00
CA ALA A 139 21.06 0.38 -13.92
C ALA A 139 21.22 -1.09 -14.32
N PHE A 140 21.89 -1.33 -15.45
CA PHE A 140 22.24 -2.70 -15.84
C PHE A 140 23.15 -3.33 -14.78
N PRO A 141 23.00 -4.63 -14.50
CA PRO A 141 23.87 -5.33 -13.56
C PRO A 141 25.30 -5.35 -14.11
N GLU A 142 26.29 -5.28 -13.21
CA GLU A 142 27.72 -5.20 -13.53
C GLU A 142 28.18 -6.29 -14.51
N THR A 143 27.58 -7.49 -14.43
CA THR A 143 27.88 -8.64 -15.31
C THR A 143 27.65 -8.35 -16.79
N ILE A 144 26.68 -7.51 -17.12
CA ILE A 144 26.25 -7.23 -18.51
C ILE A 144 26.78 -5.87 -18.99
N GLN A 145 27.30 -5.04 -18.08
CA GLN A 145 27.84 -3.75 -18.46
C GLN A 145 29.04 -3.96 -19.40
N PRO A 146 29.05 -3.32 -20.58
CA PRO A 146 30.18 -3.43 -21.50
C PRO A 146 31.42 -2.92 -20.77
N LYS A 147 32.44 -3.77 -20.61
CA LYS A 147 33.77 -3.33 -20.16
C LYS A 147 34.24 -2.32 -21.20
N GLY A 148 34.21 -1.03 -20.85
CA GLY A 148 34.69 0.02 -21.73
C GLY A 148 36.11 -0.32 -22.18
N ASN A 149 36.36 -0.31 -23.49
CA ASN A 149 37.71 -0.30 -24.02
C ASN A 149 38.36 1.00 -23.52
N VAL A 150 39.35 0.85 -22.63
CA VAL A 150 40.33 1.89 -22.32
C VAL A 150 41.24 2.07 -23.55
#